data_AF-A0AAX0YZT8-F1
#
_entry.id   AF-A0AAX0YZT8-F1
#
_cell.length_a   1.000
_cell.length_b   1.000
_cell.length_c   1.000
_cell.angle_alpha   90.00
_cell.angle_beta   90.00
_cell.angle_gamma   90.00
#
_symmetry.space_group_name_H-M   'P 1'
#
loop_
_entity.id
_entity.type
_entity.pdbx_description
1 polymer ?
#
loop_
_entity_poly.entity_id
_entity_poly.type
_entity_poly.pdbx_seq_one_letter_code
_entity_poly.pdbx_strand_id
1 'polypeptide(L)'
;MYMAMKHIHLTAIALSVLLFVTRYIMVMANSSIINKKFFKITPHVIDTIMLASGVALIFITGFIPFTAGNGWLTEKLTCVLAYIALGYFTLHHGKNKVFKTFAFLGAIGWLVLAAQLAITKTPILG
;
A
#
# COMPACT_ATOMS: atom_id res chain seq x y z
N MET A 1 12.78 -12.64 16.07
CA MET A 1 12.81 -12.36 14.61
C MET A 1 11.49 -11.79 14.10
N TYR A 2 10.33 -12.37 14.44
CA TYR A 2 9.01 -11.85 14.05
C TYR A 2 8.76 -10.38 14.39
N MET A 3 9.03 -9.95 15.63
CA MET A 3 8.78 -8.56 16.05
C MET A 3 9.60 -7.55 15.23
N ALA A 4 10.89 -7.80 15.02
CA ALA A 4 11.75 -6.95 14.20
C ALA A 4 11.23 -6.85 12.76
N MET A 5 10.87 -7.98 12.14
CA MET A 5 10.31 -8.00 10.78
C MET A 5 8.96 -7.27 10.70
N LYS A 6 8.12 -7.41 11.74
CA LYS A 6 6.85 -6.70 11.83
C LYS A 6 7.06 -5.18 11.91
N HIS A 7 8.02 -4.72 12.69
CA HIS A 7 8.36 -3.29 12.76
C HIS A 7 8.90 -2.77 11.43
N ILE A 8 9.78 -3.52 10.76
CA ILE A 8 10.27 -3.19 9.41
C ILE A 8 9.11 -3.09 8.41
N HIS A 9 8.19 -4.06 8.42
CA HIS A 9 7.04 -4.03 7.52
C HIS A 9 6.12 -2.83 7.79
N LEU A 10 5.81 -2.55 9.06
CA LEU A 10 4.96 -1.40 9.43
C LEU A 10 5.61 -0.06 9.10
N THR A 11 6.92 0.07 9.31
CA THR A 11 7.67 1.28 8.93
C THR A 11 7.73 1.45 7.42
N ALA A 12 7.92 0.38 6.66
CA ALA A 12 7.86 0.41 5.19
C ALA A 12 6.47 0.83 4.68
N ILE A 13 5.39 0.31 5.27
CA ILE A 13 4.01 0.74 4.96
C ILE A 13 3.87 2.24 5.25
N ALA A 14 4.23 2.70 6.44
CA ALA A 14 4.11 4.11 6.81
C ALA A 14 4.88 5.02 5.85
N LEU A 15 6.09 4.62 5.45
CA LEU A 15 6.91 5.37 4.52
C LEU A 15 6.34 5.37 3.10
N SER A 16 5.79 4.25 2.63
CA SER A 16 5.09 4.17 1.34
C SER A 16 3.89 5.12 1.31
N VAL A 17 3.07 5.14 2.37
CA VAL A 17 1.93 6.06 2.51
C VAL A 17 2.38 7.51 2.52
N LEU A 18 3.39 7.86 3.30
CA LEU A 18 3.90 9.24 3.37
C LEU A 18 4.39 9.73 2.01
N LEU A 19 5.12 8.89 1.27
CA LEU A 19 5.54 9.22 -0.09
C LEU A 19 4.37 9.33 -1.05
N PHE A 20 3.38 8.45 -0.94
CA PHE A 20 2.17 8.51 -1.77
C PHE A 20 1.41 9.83 -1.56
N VAL A 21 1.18 10.23 -0.30
CA VAL A 21 0.54 11.50 0.06
C VAL A 21 1.36 12.70 -0.45
N THR A 22 2.67 12.68 -0.24
CA THR A 22 3.57 13.74 -0.69
C THR A 22 3.51 13.90 -2.21
N ARG A 23 3.55 12.79 -2.96
CA ARG A 23 3.42 12.78 -4.43
C ARG A 23 2.05 13.29 -4.87
N TYR A 24 0.98 12.88 -4.22
CA TYR A 24 -0.37 13.38 -4.51
C TYR A 24 -0.44 14.90 -4.36
N ILE A 25 0.08 15.46 -3.26
CA ILE A 25 0.13 16.92 -3.02
C ILE A 25 0.91 17.61 -4.14
N MET A 26 2.08 17.07 -4.54
CA MET A 26 2.88 17.63 -5.63
C MET A 26 2.16 17.60 -6.99
N VAL A 27 1.41 16.53 -7.29
CA VAL A 27 0.58 16.44 -8.50
C VAL A 27 -0.53 17.50 -8.46
N MET A 28 -1.21 17.68 -7.32
CA MET A 28 -2.26 18.68 -7.16
C MET A 28 -1.74 20.12 -7.25
N ALA A 29 -0.53 20.36 -6.73
CA ALA A 29 0.19 21.63 -6.82
C ALA A 29 0.82 21.91 -8.19
N ASN A 30 0.71 20.99 -9.16
CA ASN A 30 1.36 21.08 -10.47
C ASN A 30 2.89 21.33 -10.39
N SER A 31 3.54 20.83 -9.34
CA SER A 31 4.96 21.11 -9.09
C SER A 31 5.86 20.28 -10.02
N SER A 32 6.86 20.92 -10.63
CA SER A 32 7.88 20.25 -11.45
C SER A 32 8.80 19.34 -10.65
N ILE A 33 8.82 19.46 -9.32
CA ILE A 33 9.66 18.66 -8.40
C ILE A 33 9.35 17.17 -8.49
N ILE A 34 8.12 16.78 -8.84
CA ILE A 34 7.76 15.36 -8.99
C ILE A 34 8.56 14.65 -10.10
N ASN A 35 9.14 15.41 -11.03
CA ASN A 35 9.98 14.85 -12.08
C ASN A 35 11.40 14.49 -11.63
N LYS A 36 11.82 14.92 -10.43
CA LYS A 36 13.14 14.57 -9.89
C LYS A 36 13.24 13.06 -9.66
N LYS A 37 14.40 12.48 -9.96
CA LYS A 37 14.67 11.02 -9.85
C LYS A 37 14.29 10.45 -8.48
N PHE A 38 14.49 11.21 -7.41
CA PHE A 38 14.14 10.82 -6.05
C PHE A 38 12.66 10.39 -5.92
N PHE A 39 11.72 11.23 -6.37
CA PHE A 39 10.28 10.92 -6.23
C PHE A 39 9.77 9.85 -7.19
N LYS A 40 10.58 9.47 -8.18
CA LYS A 40 10.30 8.35 -9.09
C LYS A 40 10.82 7.02 -8.54
N ILE A 41 12.04 6.99 -7.99
CA ILE A 41 12.72 5.75 -7.59
C ILE A 41 12.39 5.35 -6.15
N THR A 42 12.42 6.30 -5.21
CA THR A 42 12.25 6.03 -3.77
C THR A 42 10.99 5.23 -3.45
N PRO A 43 9.81 5.52 -4.03
CA PRO A 43 8.60 4.73 -3.79
C PRO A 43 8.76 3.26 -4.20
N HIS A 44 9.36 2.98 -5.36
CA HIS A 44 9.54 1.60 -5.84
C HIS A 44 10.44 0.77 -4.93
N VAL A 45 11.50 1.37 -4.37
CA VAL A 45 12.39 0.70 -3.42
C VAL A 45 11.62 0.33 -2.15
N ILE A 46 10.83 1.27 -1.61
CA ILE A 46 10.08 1.06 -0.37
C ILE A 46 8.94 0.08 -0.58
N ASP A 47 8.25 0.14 -1.72
CA ASP A 47 7.18 -0.80 -2.04
C ASP A 47 7.74 -2.23 -2.20
N THR A 48 8.94 -2.36 -2.77
CA THR A 48 9.65 -3.65 -2.85
C THR A 48 10.01 -4.15 -1.46
N ILE A 49 10.52 -3.29 -0.57
CA ILE A 49 10.82 -3.66 0.83
C ILE A 49 9.54 -4.05 1.57
N MET A 50 8.45 -3.30 1.39
CA MET A 50 7.15 -3.57 2.01
C MET A 50 6.60 -4.94 1.59
N LEU A 51 6.66 -5.26 0.30
CA LEU A 51 6.23 -6.55 -0.23
C LEU A 51 7.16 -7.68 0.22
N ALA A 52 8.47 -7.49 0.12
CA ALA A 52 9.46 -8.48 0.55
C ALA A 52 9.34 -8.79 2.04
N SER A 53 9.15 -7.79 2.89
CA SER A 53 8.94 -8.00 4.33
C SER A 53 7.60 -8.67 4.63
N GLY A 54 6.57 -8.41 3.82
CA GLY A 54 5.28 -9.10 3.89
C GLY A 54 5.42 -10.59 3.57
N VAL A 55 6.15 -10.93 2.51
CA VAL A 55 6.49 -12.31 2.14
C VAL A 55 7.35 -12.98 3.22
N ALA A 56 8.32 -12.27 3.78
CA ALA A 56 9.11 -12.80 4.90
C ALA A 56 8.22 -13.10 6.13
N LEU A 57 7.22 -12.27 6.42
CA LEU A 57 6.26 -12.54 7.49
C LEU A 57 5.38 -13.76 7.20
N ILE A 58 5.01 -14.02 5.95
CA ILE A 58 4.31 -15.26 5.54
C ILE A 58 5.15 -16.48 5.90
N PHE A 59 6.44 -16.49 5.54
CA PHE A 59 7.34 -17.60 5.87
C PHE A 59 7.56 -17.78 7.39
N ILE A 60 7.65 -16.68 8.15
CA ILE A 60 7.86 -16.74 9.60
C ILE A 60 6.60 -17.20 10.35
N THR A 61 5.42 -16.77 9.89
CA THR A 61 4.14 -17.06 10.58
C THR A 61 3.46 -18.33 10.09
N GLY A 62 3.82 -18.82 8.90
CA GLY A 62 3.17 -19.97 8.28
C GLY A 62 1.77 -19.67 7.71
N PHE A 63 1.34 -18.40 7.70
CA PHE A 63 0.05 -18.03 7.11
C PHE A 63 0.14 -18.05 5.58
N ILE A 64 -0.44 -19.08 4.96
CA ILE A 64 -0.43 -19.23 3.50
C ILE A 64 -1.66 -18.53 2.92
N PRO A 65 -1.50 -17.49 2.07
CA PRO A 65 -2.64 -16.85 1.39
C PRO A 65 -3.32 -17.84 0.43
N PHE A 66 -4.55 -17.54 0.02
CA PHE A 66 -5.37 -18.38 -0.86
C PHE A 66 -5.75 -19.76 -0.29
N THR A 67 -5.70 -19.92 1.04
CA THR A 67 -6.18 -21.11 1.75
C THR A 67 -7.45 -20.80 2.54
N ALA A 68 -8.35 -21.79 2.68
CA ALA A 68 -9.65 -21.62 3.34
C ALA A 68 -9.54 -21.13 4.80
N GLY A 69 -8.46 -21.48 5.51
CA GLY A 69 -8.21 -21.04 6.89
C GLY A 69 -7.60 -19.64 7.01
N ASN A 70 -7.13 -19.03 5.92
CA ASN A 70 -6.40 -17.76 5.93
C ASN A 70 -6.99 -16.73 4.96
N GLY A 71 -8.31 -16.75 4.75
CA GLY A 71 -9.01 -15.80 3.86
C GLY A 71 -8.68 -14.33 4.14
N TRP A 72 -8.48 -13.98 5.42
CA TRP A 72 -8.09 -12.62 5.84
C TRP A 72 -6.79 -12.14 5.20
N LEU A 73 -5.82 -13.02 4.96
CA LEU A 73 -4.54 -12.68 4.35
C LEU A 73 -4.71 -12.48 2.84
N THR A 74 -5.56 -13.28 2.19
CA THR A 74 -5.95 -13.11 0.79
C THR A 74 -6.62 -11.76 0.59
N GLU A 75 -7.61 -11.43 1.41
CA GLU A 75 -8.30 -10.14 1.36
C GLU A 75 -7.34 -8.98 1.61
N LYS A 76 -6.42 -9.13 2.59
CA LYS A 76 -5.40 -8.12 2.86
C LYS A 76 -4.52 -7.88 1.63
N LEU A 77 -4.11 -8.95 0.93
CA LEU A 77 -3.33 -8.84 -0.30
C LEU A 77 -4.13 -8.15 -1.41
N THR A 78 -5.41 -8.50 -1.58
CA THR A 78 -6.31 -7.82 -2.53
C THR A 78 -6.45 -6.33 -2.23
N CYS A 79 -6.57 -5.95 -0.96
CA CYS A 79 -6.62 -4.55 -0.55
C CYS A 79 -5.33 -3.80 -0.92
N VAL A 80 -4.15 -4.43 -0.73
CA VAL A 80 -2.86 -3.85 -1.13
C VAL A 80 -2.77 -3.69 -2.65
N LEU A 81 -3.24 -4.66 -3.43
CA LEU A 81 -3.27 -4.55 -4.89
C LEU A 81 -4.20 -3.42 -5.35
N ALA A 82 -5.39 -3.29 -4.74
CA ALA A 82 -6.33 -2.21 -5.01
C ALA A 82 -5.73 -0.84 -4.66
N TYR A 83 -5.03 -0.73 -3.53
CA TYR A 83 -4.28 0.46 -3.13
C TYR A 83 -3.23 0.86 -4.18
N ILE A 84 -2.42 -0.10 -4.67
CA ILE A 84 -1.39 0.16 -5.68
C ILE A 84 -2.02 0.61 -7.01
N ALA A 85 -3.09 -0.06 -7.45
CA ALA A 85 -3.80 0.29 -8.68
C ALA A 85 -4.39 1.70 -8.61
N LEU A 86 -5.10 2.04 -7.53
CA LEU A 86 -5.64 3.39 -7.32
C LEU A 86 -4.55 4.44 -7.16
N GLY A 87 -3.43 4.09 -6.53
CA GLY A 87 -2.27 4.95 -6.43
C GLY A 87 -1.67 5.28 -7.80
N TYR A 88 -1.62 4.30 -8.70
CA TYR A 88 -1.23 4.53 -10.10
C TYR A 88 -2.19 5.49 -10.82
N PHE A 89 -3.50 5.26 -10.72
CA PHE A 89 -4.51 6.15 -11.32
C PHE A 89 -4.43 7.58 -10.78
N THR A 90 -4.25 7.73 -9.46
CA THR A 90 -4.11 9.02 -8.78
C THR A 90 -2.96 9.84 -9.36
N LEU A 91 -1.83 9.21 -9.69
CA LEU A 91 -0.61 9.90 -10.10
C LEU A 91 -0.50 10.04 -11.62
N HIS A 92 -0.91 9.04 -12.40
CA HIS A 92 -0.61 8.95 -13.84
C HIS A 92 -1.82 9.14 -14.76
N HIS A 93 -3.06 9.02 -14.26
CA HIS A 93 -4.24 9.00 -15.14
C HIS A 93 -5.06 10.30 -15.06
N GLY A 94 -5.31 10.91 -16.23
CA GLY A 94 -6.22 12.04 -16.41
C GLY A 94 -5.67 13.42 -16.04
N LYS A 95 -6.12 14.46 -16.75
CA LYS A 95 -5.90 15.88 -16.37
C LYS A 95 -6.86 16.34 -15.27
N ASN A 96 -7.92 15.58 -15.01
CA ASN A 96 -8.98 15.96 -14.08
C ASN A 96 -8.54 15.74 -12.63
N LYS A 97 -8.33 16.83 -11.89
CA LYS A 97 -7.91 16.81 -10.48
C LYS A 97 -8.95 16.15 -9.57
N VAL A 98 -10.24 16.29 -9.88
CA VAL A 98 -11.33 15.71 -9.07
C VAL A 98 -11.25 14.18 -9.05
N PHE A 99 -11.05 13.57 -10.22
CA PHE A 99 -10.88 12.11 -10.33
C PHE A 99 -9.67 11.62 -9.52
N LYS A 100 -8.56 12.36 -9.53
CA LYS A 100 -7.38 12.05 -8.73
C LYS A 100 -7.65 12.10 -7.23
N THR A 101 -8.45 13.07 -6.77
CA THR A 101 -8.86 13.14 -5.36
C THR A 101 -9.69 11.93 -4.96
N PHE A 102 -10.67 11.52 -5.78
CA PHE A 102 -11.48 10.33 -5.50
C PHE A 102 -10.62 9.05 -5.50
N ALA A 103 -9.70 8.91 -6.45
CA ALA A 103 -8.78 7.78 -6.48
C ALA A 103 -7.85 7.76 -5.25
N PHE A 104 -7.38 8.93 -4.80
CA PHE A 104 -6.57 9.07 -3.58
C PHE A 104 -7.35 8.64 -2.33
N LEU A 105 -8.57 9.16 -2.15
CA LEU A 105 -9.43 8.78 -1.03
C LEU A 105 -9.78 7.28 -1.07
N GLY A 106 -10.04 6.73 -2.26
CA GLY A 106 -10.25 5.30 -2.45
C GLY A 106 -9.03 4.48 -2.03
N ALA A 107 -7.81 4.90 -2.44
CA ALA A 107 -6.57 4.22 -2.07
C ALA A 107 -6.37 4.20 -0.54
N ILE A 108 -6.61 5.31 0.14
CA ILE A 108 -6.56 5.38 1.61
C ILE A 108 -7.62 4.46 2.23
N GLY A 109 -8.83 4.40 1.67
CA GLY A 109 -9.88 3.49 2.13
C GLY A 109 -9.44 2.02 2.11
N TRP A 110 -8.86 1.57 1.00
CA TRP A 110 -8.31 0.20 0.88
C TRP A 110 -7.17 -0.06 1.86
N LEU A 111 -6.35 0.95 2.14
CA LEU A 111 -5.27 0.83 3.12
C LEU A 111 -5.81 0.65 4.54
N VAL A 112 -6.85 1.38 4.90
CA VAL A 112 -7.53 1.24 6.20
C VAL A 112 -8.15 -0.16 6.31
N LEU A 113 -8.79 -0.67 5.26
CA LEU A 113 -9.31 -2.04 5.23
C LEU A 113 -8.20 -3.08 5.41
N ALA A 114 -7.07 -2.93 4.70
CA ALA A 114 -5.91 -3.80 4.87
C ALA A 114 -5.35 -3.77 6.30
N ALA A 115 -5.38 -2.60 6.96
CA ALA A 115 -4.96 -2.45 8.35
C ALA A 115 -5.94 -3.12 9.32
N GLN A 116 -7.25 -2.98 9.10
CA GLN A 116 -8.27 -3.67 9.90
C GLN A 116 -8.10 -5.18 9.81
N LEU A 117 -7.99 -5.74 8.59
CA LEU A 117 -7.74 -7.17 8.37
C LEU A 117 -6.47 -7.66 9.07
N ALA A 118 -5.43 -6.83 9.15
CA ALA A 118 -4.20 -7.18 9.86
C ALA A 118 -4.37 -7.22 11.39
N ILE A 119 -5.28 -6.42 11.95
CA ILE A 119 -5.58 -6.36 13.38
C ILE A 119 -6.53 -7.49 13.78
N THR A 120 -7.66 -7.60 13.08
CA THR A 120 -8.71 -8.58 13.37
C THR A 120 -8.28 -9.99 13.01
N LYS A 121 -7.47 -10.15 11.94
CA LYS A 121 -7.11 -11.45 11.34
C LYS A 121 -8.33 -12.32 11.02
N THR A 122 -9.46 -11.68 10.76
CA THR A 122 -10.72 -12.32 10.35
C THR A 122 -11.05 -11.86 8.94
N PRO A 123 -11.42 -12.78 8.03
CA PRO A 123 -11.92 -12.39 6.71
C PRO A 123 -13.22 -11.59 6.87
N ILE A 124 -13.39 -10.55 6.06
CA ILE A 124 -14.60 -9.71 6.04
C ILE A 124 -15.57 -10.24 4.97
N LEU A 125 -15.06 -10.84 3.90
CA LEU A 125 -15.86 -11.24 2.73
C LEU A 125 -16.33 -12.69 2.75
N GLY A 126 -15.98 -13.48 3.77
CA GLY A 126 -16.62 -14.76 4.13
C GLY A 126 -16.60 -15.83 3.05
#